data_AF-A0A9C8WT62-F1
#
_entry.id   AF-A0A9C8WT62-F1
#
_cell.length_a   1.000
_cell.length_b   1.000
_cell.length_c   1.000
_cell.angle_alpha   90.00
_cell.angle_beta   90.00
_cell.angle_gamma   90.00
#
_symmetry.space_group_name_H-M   'P 1'
#
loop_
_entity.id
_entity.type
_entity.pdbx_description
1 polymer ?
#
loop_
_entity_poly.entity_id
_entity_poly.type
_entity_poly.pdbx_seq_one_letter_code
_entity_poly.pdbx_strand_id
1 'polypeptide(L)'
;MHDVFDTTNPNGLLPVLQLYTILSSILFLFFLPLILLVSLLKKKYRGRILQRLGLTLHRQRAEPAVSNAPIIWIHALSVGEVTSALPLIIGLRQRYPEALLYFSTTTGTGQETARQLTKGIVDAVFFSPFDFFFSLHHFIHLI
;
A
#
# COMPACT_ATOMS: atom_id res chain seq x y z
N MET A 1 6.50 32.84 -40.89
CA MET A 1 6.27 32.25 -39.55
C MET A 1 6.89 30.85 -39.49
N HIS A 2 8.18 30.73 -39.75
CA HIS A 2 8.95 29.48 -39.71
C HIS A 2 10.37 29.89 -39.32
N ASP A 3 10.64 30.13 -38.04
CA ASP A 3 12.01 30.35 -37.50
C ASP A 3 11.98 30.35 -35.95
N VAL A 4 11.18 29.49 -35.32
CA VAL A 4 11.14 29.36 -33.84
C VAL A 4 11.79 28.07 -33.34
N PHE A 5 12.07 27.12 -34.24
CA PHE A 5 12.61 25.81 -33.90
C PHE A 5 13.86 25.48 -34.72
N ASP A 6 14.85 26.38 -34.68
CA ASP A 6 16.20 26.03 -35.12
C ASP A 6 16.85 25.15 -34.03
N THR A 7 16.84 23.83 -34.25
CA THR A 7 17.34 22.82 -33.31
C THR A 7 18.87 22.76 -33.25
N THR A 8 19.57 23.59 -34.01
CA THR A 8 21.04 23.61 -34.10
C THR A 8 21.71 24.63 -33.18
N ASN A 9 20.94 25.55 -32.57
CA ASN A 9 21.45 26.55 -31.63
C ASN A 9 21.08 26.19 -30.18
N PRO A 10 22.02 25.66 -29.37
CA PRO A 10 21.75 25.24 -27.98
C PRO A 10 21.26 26.41 -27.09
N ASN A 11 21.56 27.66 -27.48
CA ASN A 11 21.17 28.86 -26.75
C ASN A 11 19.73 29.32 -27.03
N GLY A 12 19.12 28.87 -28.14
CA GLY A 12 17.73 29.21 -28.49
C GLY A 12 16.69 28.41 -27.70
N LEU A 13 17.04 27.18 -27.29
CA LEU A 13 16.14 26.29 -26.56
C LEU A 13 16.12 26.55 -25.05
N LEU A 14 17.23 27.05 -24.49
CA LEU A 14 17.38 27.39 -23.07
C LEU A 14 16.28 28.31 -22.51
N PRO A 15 15.94 29.47 -23.14
CA PRO A 15 14.88 30.34 -22.61
C PRO A 15 13.49 29.72 -22.69
N VAL A 16 13.21 28.90 -23.71
CA VAL A 16 11.93 28.19 -23.86
C VAL A 16 11.77 27.13 -22.77
N LEU A 17 12.84 26.37 -22.49
CA LEU A 17 12.87 25.38 -21.41
C LEU A 17 12.74 26.05 -20.04
N GLN A 18 13.43 27.18 -19.82
CA GLN A 18 13.32 27.96 -18.58
C GLN A 18 11.88 28.46 -18.37
N LEU A 19 11.24 29.02 -19.40
CA LEU A 19 9.85 29.44 -19.34
C LEU A 19 8.92 28.27 -19.03
N TYR A 20 9.11 27.14 -19.70
CA TYR A 20 8.35 25.91 -19.47
C TYR A 20 8.51 25.39 -18.03
N THR A 21 9.73 25.36 -17.49
CA THR A 21 10.01 24.90 -16.12
C THR A 21 9.42 25.86 -15.08
N ILE A 22 9.56 27.17 -15.27
CA ILE A 22 8.99 28.17 -14.35
C ILE A 22 7.46 28.07 -14.35
N LEU A 23 6.84 28.02 -15.53
CA LEU A 23 5.39 27.92 -15.64
C LEU A 23 4.87 26.61 -15.04
N SER A 24 5.54 25.49 -15.32
CA SER A 24 5.20 24.18 -14.75
C SER A 24 5.38 24.15 -13.23
N SER A 25 6.41 24.82 -12.69
CA SER A 25 6.67 24.90 -11.25
C SER A 25 5.63 25.75 -10.52
N ILE A 26 5.23 26.89 -11.10
CA ILE A 26 4.15 27.73 -10.57
C ILE A 26 2.83 26.97 -10.57
N LEU A 27 2.52 26.29 -11.68
CA LEU A 27 1.31 25.48 -11.82
C LEU A 27 1.28 24.35 -10.79
N PHE A 28 2.41 23.65 -10.63
CA PHE A 28 2.56 22.60 -9.62
C PHE A 28 2.37 23.14 -8.20
N LEU A 29 2.99 24.27 -7.85
CA LEU A 29 2.86 24.88 -6.52
C LEU A 29 1.41 25.33 -6.26
N PHE A 30 0.72 25.84 -7.27
CA PHE A 30 -0.69 26.25 -7.18
C PHE A 30 -1.62 25.04 -7.01
N PHE A 31 -1.37 23.95 -7.73
CA PHE A 31 -2.15 22.72 -7.58
C PHE A 31 -1.72 21.86 -6.40
N LEU A 32 -0.54 22.07 -5.80
CA LEU A 32 -0.06 21.34 -4.64
C LEU A 32 -1.06 21.32 -3.48
N PRO A 33 -1.61 22.45 -2.98
CA PRO A 33 -2.59 22.42 -1.90
C PRO A 33 -3.87 21.71 -2.30
N LEU A 34 -4.31 21.82 -3.57
CA LEU A 34 -5.49 21.10 -4.07
C LEU A 34 -5.24 19.59 -4.14
N ILE A 35 -4.07 19.17 -4.63
CA ILE A 35 -3.65 17.76 -4.67
C ILE A 35 -3.52 17.21 -3.24
N LEU A 36 -2.92 17.96 -2.33
CA LEU A 36 -2.77 17.59 -0.93
C LEU A 36 -4.14 17.46 -0.25
N LEU A 37 -5.02 18.45 -0.46
CA LEU A 37 -6.38 18.47 0.08
C LEU A 37 -7.21 17.32 -0.49
N VAL A 38 -7.18 17.07 -1.80
CA VAL A 38 -7.87 15.94 -2.43
C VAL A 38 -7.29 14.61 -1.95
N SER A 39 -5.97 14.51 -1.76
CA SER A 39 -5.30 13.33 -1.22
C SER A 39 -5.74 13.05 0.24
N LEU A 40 -5.83 14.10 1.05
CA LEU A 40 -6.29 14.04 2.46
C LEU A 40 -7.80 13.78 2.58
N LEU A 41 -8.61 14.31 1.65
CA LEU A 41 -10.07 14.15 1.64
C LEU A 41 -10.52 12.83 0.99
N LYS A 42 -9.69 12.20 0.14
CA LYS A 42 -9.99 10.88 -0.41
C LYS A 42 -10.01 9.85 0.71
N LYS A 43 -11.22 9.47 1.15
CA LYS A 43 -11.51 8.40 2.13
C LYS A 43 -10.68 7.14 1.94
N LYS A 44 -10.36 6.78 0.67
CA LYS A 44 -9.51 5.64 0.29
C LYS A 44 -8.10 5.69 0.92
N TYR A 45 -7.51 6.88 1.10
CA TYR A 45 -6.20 7.06 1.72
C TYR A 45 -6.27 7.11 3.25
N ARG A 46 -7.26 7.82 3.81
CA ARG A 46 -7.47 7.88 5.27
C ARG A 46 -7.76 6.49 5.86
N GLY A 47 -8.61 5.70 5.20
CA GLY A 47 -8.87 4.31 5.61
C GLY A 47 -7.60 3.45 5.61
N ARG A 48 -6.70 3.63 4.63
CA ARG A 48 -5.43 2.91 4.57
C ARG A 48 -4.48 3.32 5.70
N ILE A 49 -4.37 4.60 6.00
CA ILE A 49 -3.53 5.10 7.10
C ILE A 49 -4.07 4.60 8.45
N LEU A 50 -5.38 4.67 8.66
CA LEU A 50 -6.01 4.16 9.89
C LEU A 50 -5.90 2.63 10.03
N GLN A 51 -5.95 1.88 8.92
CA GLN A 51 -5.69 0.44 8.90
C GLN A 51 -4.23 0.11 9.26
N ARG A 52 -3.27 0.87 8.74
CA ARG A 52 -1.84 0.69 9.05
C ARG A 52 -1.45 1.11 10.46
N LEU A 53 -2.19 2.04 11.06
CA LEU A 53 -2.05 2.41 12.47
C LEU A 53 -2.75 1.41 13.42
N GLY A 54 -3.43 0.38 12.88
CA GLY A 54 -4.13 -0.63 13.66
C GLY A 54 -5.49 -0.20 14.19
N LEU A 55 -5.87 1.07 14.02
CA LEU A 55 -7.12 1.66 14.51
C LEU A 55 -8.37 1.15 13.79
N THR A 56 -8.22 0.60 12.58
CA THR A 56 -9.31 -0.01 11.80
C THR A 56 -9.11 -1.50 11.58
N LEU A 57 -8.15 -2.13 12.29
CA LEU A 57 -8.27 -3.56 12.54
C LEU A 57 -9.48 -3.73 13.45
N HIS A 58 -10.66 -3.77 12.83
CA HIS A 58 -11.91 -3.98 13.51
C HIS A 58 -11.82 -5.37 14.12
N ARG A 59 -11.34 -5.43 15.37
CA ARG A 59 -11.40 -6.53 16.32
C ARG A 59 -11.64 -7.87 15.61
N GLN A 60 -10.72 -8.24 14.71
CA GLN A 60 -10.60 -9.61 14.24
C GLN A 60 -9.80 -10.41 15.26
N ARG A 61 -9.94 -10.03 16.54
CA ARG A 61 -10.05 -11.00 17.61
C ARG A 61 -11.19 -11.90 17.15
N ALA A 62 -10.85 -12.97 16.44
CA ALA A 62 -11.61 -14.19 16.57
C ALA A 62 -11.86 -14.28 18.08
N GLU A 63 -13.14 -14.28 18.46
CA GLU A 63 -13.57 -14.80 19.76
C GLU A 63 -12.58 -15.88 20.19
N PRO A 64 -12.10 -15.92 21.45
CA PRO A 64 -11.05 -16.83 21.90
C PRO A 64 -11.55 -18.28 21.83
N ALA A 65 -11.65 -18.82 20.61
CA ALA A 65 -12.14 -20.14 20.30
C ALA A 65 -10.96 -21.09 20.12
N VAL A 66 -9.74 -20.59 19.97
CA VAL A 66 -8.54 -21.43 20.00
C VAL A 66 -7.42 -20.66 20.70
N SER A 67 -7.40 -20.66 22.03
CA SER A 67 -6.36 -19.97 22.81
C SER A 67 -4.95 -20.56 22.65
N ASN A 68 -4.71 -21.43 21.66
CA ASN A 68 -3.44 -22.12 21.40
C ASN A 68 -3.20 -22.44 19.90
N ALA A 69 -4.01 -21.92 18.97
CA ALA A 69 -3.75 -22.14 17.55
C ALA A 69 -2.45 -21.43 17.13
N PRO A 70 -1.52 -22.11 16.44
CA PRO A 70 -0.32 -21.45 15.93
C PRO A 70 -0.71 -20.38 14.91
N ILE A 71 -0.09 -19.21 15.02
CA ILE A 71 -0.30 -18.08 14.11
C ILE A 71 0.82 -18.06 13.08
N ILE A 72 0.45 -18.05 11.80
CA ILE A 72 1.38 -17.95 10.68
C ILE A 72 1.10 -16.64 9.95
N TRP A 73 2.03 -15.70 10.08
CA TRP A 73 1.93 -14.39 9.43
C TRP A 73 2.86 -14.32 8.22
N ILE A 74 2.27 -14.00 7.06
CA ILE A 74 2.97 -13.82 5.79
C ILE A 74 2.86 -12.35 5.36
N HIS A 75 3.98 -11.78 4.91
CA HIS A 75 4.06 -10.40 4.43
C HIS A 75 4.53 -10.35 2.98
N ALA A 76 3.87 -9.54 2.15
CA ALA A 76 4.25 -9.29 0.76
C ALA A 76 4.24 -7.78 0.44
N LEU A 77 5.36 -7.28 -0.07
CA LEU A 77 5.59 -5.88 -0.38
C LEU A 77 4.99 -5.51 -1.75
N SER A 78 4.91 -6.46 -2.67
CA SER A 78 4.54 -6.25 -4.07
C SER A 78 3.52 -7.27 -4.59
N VAL A 79 2.90 -6.96 -5.74
CA VAL A 79 1.95 -7.87 -6.42
C VAL A 79 2.63 -9.18 -6.83
N GLY A 80 3.88 -9.12 -7.32
CA GLY A 80 4.63 -10.32 -7.71
C GLY A 80 4.91 -11.25 -6.52
N GLU A 81 5.17 -10.70 -5.34
CA GLU A 81 5.34 -11.48 -4.12
C GLU A 81 4.04 -12.10 -3.64
N VAL A 82 2.89 -11.40 -3.75
CA VAL A 82 1.59 -11.99 -3.44
C VAL A 82 1.33 -13.22 -4.31
N THR A 83 1.56 -13.10 -5.62
CA THR A 83 1.35 -14.21 -6.56
C THR A 83 2.30 -15.36 -6.28
N SER A 84 3.58 -15.06 -5.97
CA SER A 84 4.59 -16.08 -5.68
C SER A 84 4.36 -16.79 -4.34
N ALA A 85 3.74 -16.11 -3.38
CA ALA A 85 3.40 -16.68 -2.08
C ALA A 85 2.17 -17.61 -2.14
N LEU A 86 1.35 -17.55 -3.18
CA LEU A 86 0.09 -18.30 -3.26
C LEU A 86 0.26 -19.83 -3.09
N PRO A 87 1.20 -20.52 -3.77
CA PRO A 87 1.41 -21.96 -3.57
C PRO A 87 1.81 -22.30 -2.14
N LEU A 88 2.61 -21.44 -1.51
CA LEU A 88 3.02 -21.59 -0.11
C LEU A 88 1.83 -21.46 0.83
N ILE A 89 0.97 -20.46 0.64
CA ILE A 89 -0.23 -20.24 1.45
C ILE A 89 -1.17 -21.45 1.37
N ILE A 90 -1.38 -21.99 0.16
CA ILE A 90 -2.21 -23.19 -0.05
C ILE A 90 -1.61 -24.38 0.70
N GLY A 91 -0.31 -24.62 0.55
CA GLY A 91 0.37 -25.72 1.24
C GLY A 91 0.32 -25.58 2.76
N LEU A 92 0.46 -24.36 3.28
CA LEU A 92 0.36 -24.08 4.71
C LEU A 92 -1.05 -24.34 5.24
N ARG A 93 -2.10 -23.89 4.54
CA ARG A 93 -3.48 -24.18 4.95
C ARG A 93 -3.78 -25.68 4.95
N GLN A 94 -3.27 -26.42 3.97
CA GLN A 94 -3.43 -27.88 3.92
C GLN A 94 -2.68 -28.59 5.05
N ARG A 95 -1.47 -28.13 5.39
CA ARG A 95 -0.63 -28.75 6.41
C ARG A 95 -1.05 -28.38 7.84
N TYR A 96 -1.56 -27.17 8.02
CA TYR A 96 -1.95 -26.60 9.30
C TYR A 96 -3.37 -26.01 9.21
N PRO A 97 -4.41 -26.85 9.12
CA PRO A 97 -5.79 -26.37 8.96
C PRO A 97 -6.25 -25.53 10.15
N GLU A 98 -5.81 -25.89 11.37
CA GLU A 98 -6.13 -25.21 12.63
C GLU A 98 -5.31 -23.94 12.89
N ALA A 99 -4.29 -23.66 12.06
CA ALA A 99 -3.47 -22.46 12.23
C ALA A 99 -4.22 -21.21 11.74
N LEU A 100 -3.99 -20.09 12.42
CA LEU A 100 -4.44 -18.78 11.93
C LEU A 100 -3.43 -18.28 10.90
N LEU A 101 -3.85 -18.19 9.64
CA LEU A 101 -3.05 -17.66 8.55
C LEU A 101 -3.43 -16.20 8.30
N TYR A 102 -2.49 -15.32 8.56
CA TYR A 102 -2.65 -13.89 8.36
C TYR A 102 -1.75 -13.40 7.23
N PHE A 103 -2.29 -12.54 6.38
CA PHE A 103 -1.59 -12.02 5.21
C PHE A 103 -1.56 -10.50 5.23
N SER A 104 -0.38 -9.91 5.14
CA SER A 104 -0.21 -8.46 5.14
C SER A 104 0.44 -7.95 3.86
N THR A 105 0.01 -6.76 3.41
CA THR A 105 0.61 -6.10 2.25
C THR A 105 0.94 -4.64 2.50
N THR A 106 1.91 -4.12 1.74
CA THR A 106 2.31 -2.71 1.86
C THR A 106 1.57 -1.82 0.87
N THR A 107 1.36 -2.29 -0.36
CA THR A 107 0.78 -1.51 -1.46
C THR A 107 -0.71 -1.76 -1.63
N GLY A 108 -1.42 -0.74 -2.14
CA GLY A 108 -2.85 -0.83 -2.42
C GLY A 108 -3.21 -1.91 -3.44
N THR A 109 -2.45 -1.95 -4.53
CA THR A 109 -2.57 -2.96 -5.59
C THR A 109 -2.25 -4.35 -5.03
N GLY A 110 -1.19 -4.49 -4.24
CA GLY A 110 -0.86 -5.74 -3.55
C GLY A 110 -1.99 -6.23 -2.65
N GLN A 111 -2.64 -5.34 -1.88
CA GLN A 111 -3.77 -5.73 -1.03
C GLN A 111 -4.98 -6.22 -1.82
N GLU A 112 -5.29 -5.54 -2.93
CA GLU A 112 -6.40 -5.94 -3.80
C GLU A 112 -6.14 -7.31 -4.42
N THR A 113 -4.93 -7.54 -4.94
CA THR A 113 -4.51 -8.86 -5.43
C THR A 113 -4.54 -9.91 -4.32
N ALA A 114 -4.04 -9.62 -3.12
CA ALA A 114 -4.05 -10.56 -2.01
C ALA A 114 -5.48 -10.96 -1.64
N ARG A 115 -6.38 -9.99 -1.45
CA ARG A 115 -7.80 -10.27 -1.16
C ARG A 115 -8.48 -11.12 -2.22
N GLN A 116 -8.08 -11.01 -3.49
CA GLN A 116 -8.62 -11.83 -4.56
C GLN A 116 -8.05 -13.24 -4.57
N LEU A 117 -6.71 -13.38 -4.50
CA LEU A 117 -6.03 -14.66 -4.65
C LEU A 117 -6.10 -15.55 -3.40
N THR A 118 -6.14 -14.96 -2.21
CA THR A 118 -6.10 -15.70 -0.94
C THR A 118 -7.49 -15.83 -0.29
N LYS A 119 -8.56 -15.46 -1.00
CA LYS A 119 -9.94 -15.47 -0.50
C LYS A 119 -10.34 -16.88 -0.06
N GLY A 120 -10.73 -17.02 1.21
CA GLY A 120 -11.14 -18.32 1.77
C GLY A 120 -9.99 -19.26 2.12
N ILE A 121 -8.74 -18.83 1.96
CA ILE A 121 -7.55 -19.61 2.33
C ILE A 121 -6.88 -19.00 3.57
N VAL A 122 -6.83 -17.67 3.66
CA VAL A 122 -6.30 -16.94 4.83
C VAL A 122 -7.45 -16.39 5.66
N ASP A 123 -7.23 -16.28 6.97
CA ASP A 123 -8.24 -15.83 7.94
C ASP A 123 -8.39 -14.31 7.92
N ALA A 124 -7.30 -13.59 7.63
CA ALA A 124 -7.32 -12.14 7.48
C ALA A 124 -6.32 -11.62 6.45
N VAL A 125 -6.72 -10.54 5.76
CA VAL A 125 -5.85 -9.73 4.91
C VAL A 125 -5.88 -8.29 5.40
N PHE A 126 -4.72 -7.74 5.75
CA PHE A 126 -4.58 -6.38 6.26
C PHE A 126 -3.37 -5.65 5.65
N PHE A 127 -3.27 -4.33 5.87
CA PHE A 127 -2.06 -3.61 5.50
C PHE A 127 -1.00 -3.77 6.58
N SER A 128 0.25 -3.91 6.16
CA SER A 128 1.37 -3.94 7.09
C SER A 128 1.40 -2.69 7.98
N PRO A 129 1.64 -2.86 9.29
CA PRO A 129 1.79 -1.74 10.19
C PRO A 129 2.89 -0.78 9.71
N PHE A 130 2.85 0.45 10.20
CA PHE A 130 4.02 1.31 10.07
C PHE A 130 5.12 0.84 11.01
N ASP A 131 6.38 1.07 10.64
CA ASP A 131 7.57 0.69 11.43
C ASP A 131 7.78 1.58 12.67
N PHE A 132 6.69 2.03 13.29
CA PHE A 132 6.70 2.76 14.56
C PHE A 132 6.50 1.77 15.70
N PHE A 133 7.25 1.97 16.79
CA PHE A 133 7.18 1.13 17.99
C PHE A 133 5.74 0.90 18.48
N PHE A 134 4.92 1.96 18.52
CA PHE A 134 3.51 1.88 18.93
C PHE A 134 2.67 1.02 17.97
N SER A 135 2.87 1.14 16.66
CA SER A 135 2.08 0.42 15.66
C SER A 135 2.42 -1.07 15.65
N LEU A 136 3.71 -1.42 15.74
CA LEU A 136 4.14 -2.81 15.81
C LEU A 136 3.69 -3.48 17.11
N HIS A 137 3.87 -2.80 18.25
CA HIS A 137 3.44 -3.30 19.55
C HIS A 137 1.91 -3.52 19.57
N HIS A 138 1.14 -2.59 19.01
CA HIS A 138 -0.32 -2.75 18.93
C HIS A 138 -0.72 -3.94 18.04
N PHE A 139 -0.05 -4.17 16.92
CA PHE A 139 -0.32 -5.31 16.04
C PHE A 139 0.02 -6.65 16.69
N ILE A 140 1.19 -6.80 17.32
CA ILE A 140 1.60 -8.05 17.96
C ILE A 140 0.64 -8.44 19.10
N HIS A 141 0.07 -7.47 19.81
CA HIS A 141 -0.92 -7.74 20.85
C HIS A 141 -2.35 -7.95 20.32
N LEU A 142 -2.63 -7.56 19.08
CA LEU A 142 -3.93 -7.72 18.44
C LEU A 142 -4.11 -9.08 17.75
N ILE A 143 -2.99 -9.66 17.34
CA ILE A 143 -2.88 -10.89 16.56
C ILE A 143 -2.60 -12.04 17.54
#